data_AF-A0A920GKR6-F1
#
_entry.id   AF-A0A920GKR6-F1
#
_cell.length_a   1.000
_cell.length_b   1.000
_cell.length_c   1.000
_cell.angle_alpha   90.00
_cell.angle_beta   90.00
_cell.angle_gamma   90.00
#
_symmetry.space_group_name_H-M   'P 1'
#
loop_
_entity.id
_entity.type
_entity.pdbx_description
1 polymer ?
#
loop_
_entity_poly.entity_id
_entity_poly.type
_entity_poly.pdbx_seq_one_letter_code
_entity_poly.pdbx_strand_id
1 'polypeptide(L)' 'MLNIKYTLQTAEDGSLTAGVNPSAFGNAWLVEEIISSSSANDEIQRLASEDLQRKALTTENISQNQFALDSLLKFR' A
#
# COMPACT_ATOMS: atom_id res chain seq x y z
N MET A 1 -0.90 -0.18 -7.36
CA MET A 1 0.51 -0.17 -6.89
C MET A 1 1.07 1.26 -6.80
N LEU A 2 0.29 2.22 -6.32
CA LEU A 2 0.71 3.61 -6.25
C LEU A 2 0.33 4.18 -4.89
N ASN A 3 0.90 3.60 -3.82
CA ASN A 3 1.08 4.34 -2.57
C ASN A 3 2.22 5.36 -2.77
N ILE A 4 2.07 6.22 -3.77
CA ILE A 4 2.97 7.33 -4.02
C ILE A 4 2.39 8.56 -3.37
N LYS A 5 3.26 9.38 -2.80
CA LYS A 5 2.85 10.64 -2.18
C LYS A 5 2.68 11.76 -3.20
N TYR A 6 3.47 11.72 -4.29
CA TYR A 6 3.50 12.77 -5.30
C TYR A 6 3.55 12.19 -6.71
N THR A 7 2.77 12.74 -7.62
CA THR A 7 2.94 12.59 -9.07
C THR A 7 3.60 13.85 -9.62
N LEU A 8 4.58 13.69 -10.51
CA LEU A 8 5.13 14.83 -11.25
C LEU A 8 4.41 14.89 -12.59
N GLN A 9 3.83 16.04 -12.90
CA GLN A 9 3.14 16.30 -14.15
C GLN A 9 3.76 17.52 -14.83
N THR A 10 4.03 17.40 -16.12
CA THR A 10 4.44 18.53 -16.94
C THR A 10 3.19 19.27 -17.37
N ALA A 11 3.09 20.54 -17.01
CA ALA A 11 2.02 21.42 -17.46
C ALA A 11 2.23 21.82 -18.93
N GLU A 12 1.19 22.37 -19.57
CA GLU A 12 1.24 22.76 -20.99
C GLU A 12 2.32 23.81 -21.30
N ASP A 13 2.74 24.58 -20.29
CA ASP A 13 3.81 25.57 -20.38
C ASP A 13 5.23 24.96 -20.23
N GLY A 14 5.33 23.64 -20.06
CA GLY A 14 6.59 22.93 -19.85
C GLY A 14 7.09 22.95 -18.40
N SER A 15 6.36 23.56 -17.45
CA SER A 15 6.72 23.55 -16.03
C SER A 15 6.38 22.22 -15.35
N LEU A 16 7.18 21.83 -14.36
CA LEU A 16 6.96 20.62 -13.55
C LEU A 16 6.11 20.98 -12.33
N THR A 17 4.92 20.40 -12.23
CA THR A 17 4.03 20.55 -11.07
C THR A 17 3.89 19.23 -10.32
N ALA A 18 3.96 19.28 -8.99
CA ALA A 18 3.72 18.13 -8.14
C ALA A 18 2.24 18.01 -7.77
N GLY A 19 1.58 16.96 -8.24
CA GLY A 19 0.27 16.54 -7.75
C GLY A 19 0.43 15.76 -6.46
N VAL A 20 -0.26 16.18 -5.39
CA VAL A 20 -0.29 15.41 -4.14
C VAL A 20 -1.35 14.33 -4.28
N ASN A 21 -1.01 13.09 -3.89
CA ASN A 21 -1.97 12.01 -3.83
C ASN A 21 -2.63 11.96 -2.44
N PRO A 22 -3.89 12.40 -2.27
CA PRO A 22 -4.57 12.38 -0.99
C PRO A 22 -4.92 10.95 -0.53
N SER A 23 -4.93 9.97 -1.44
CA SER A 23 -5.24 8.57 -1.12
C SER A 23 -3.98 7.74 -0.81
N ALA A 24 -2.82 8.37 -0.65
CA ALA A 24 -1.62 7.69 -0.18
C ALA A 24 -1.82 7.17 1.26
N PHE A 25 -1.47 5.91 1.50
CA PHE A 25 -1.54 5.27 2.81
C PHE A 25 -0.42 5.74 3.76
N GLY A 26 0.46 6.64 3.29
CA GLY A 26 1.60 7.15 4.03
C GLY A 26 2.88 6.36 3.77
N ASN A 27 3.96 6.69 4.49
CA ASN A 27 5.28 6.06 4.28
C ASN A 27 5.32 4.59 4.75
N ALA A 28 4.46 4.24 5.69
CA ALA A 28 4.20 2.90 6.17
C ALA A 28 2.75 2.86 6.64
N TRP A 29 2.03 1.78 6.35
CA TRP A 29 0.68 1.56 6.84
C TRP A 29 0.56 0.18 7.48
N LEU A 30 -0.32 0.06 8.47
CA LEU A 30 -0.57 -1.21 9.14
C LEU A 30 -1.61 -2.00 8.34
N VAL A 31 -1.34 -3.29 8.17
CA VAL A 31 -2.24 -4.25 7.52
C VAL A 31 -2.60 -5.35 8.50
N GLU A 32 -3.81 -5.87 8.37
CA GLU A 32 -4.35 -6.97 9.17
C GLU A 32 -4.04 -8.33 8.55
N GLU A 33 -3.90 -8.38 7.22
CA GLU A 33 -3.74 -9.62 6.46
C GLU A 33 -2.69 -9.46 5.35
N ILE A 34 -1.93 -10.52 5.09
CA ILE A 34 -1.00 -10.62 3.95
C ILE A 34 -1.54 -11.69 3.01
N ILE A 35 -1.91 -11.32 1.79
CA ILE A 35 -2.38 -12.24 0.75
C ILE A 35 -1.19 -12.61 -0.14
N SER A 36 -0.90 -13.90 -0.25
CA SER A 36 0.10 -14.42 -1.19
C SER A 36 -0.49 -14.54 -2.61
N SER A 37 0.23 -13.98 -3.58
CA SER A 37 -0.07 -14.09 -5.01
C SER A 37 0.83 -15.15 -5.65
N SER A 38 0.27 -15.86 -6.64
CA SER A 38 0.99 -16.92 -7.36
C SER A 38 1.94 -16.39 -8.43
N SER A 39 1.72 -15.17 -8.92
CA SER A 39 2.54 -14.52 -9.96
C SER A 39 2.39 -13.00 -9.90
N ALA A 40 3.35 -12.27 -10.47
CA ALA A 40 3.26 -10.81 -10.57
C ALA A 40 1.99 -10.35 -11.32
N ASN A 41 1.50 -11.13 -12.28
CA ASN A 41 0.28 -10.80 -13.01
C ASN A 41 -0.99 -10.96 -12.14
N ASP A 42 -1.06 -12.04 -11.37
CA ASP A 42 -2.12 -12.27 -10.36
C ASP A 42 -2.09 -11.18 -9.27
N GLU A 43 -0.90 -10.73 -8.88
CA GLU A 43 -0.73 -9.65 -7.92
C GLU A 43 -1.31 -8.34 -8.47
N ILE A 44 -0.97 -7.99 -9.72
CA ILE A 44 -1.46 -6.77 -10.38
C ILE A 44 -2.99 -6.79 -10.53
N GLN A 45 -3.56 -7.94 -10.89
CA GLN A 45 -5.00 -8.07 -11.05
C GLN A 45 -5.73 -7.86 -9.72
N ARG A 46 -5.21 -8.41 -8.62
CA ARG A 46 -5.81 -8.28 -7.28
C ARG A 46 -5.68 -6.90 -6.68
N LEU A 47 -4.72 -6.07 -7.11
CA LEU A 47 -4.63 -4.67 -6.68
C LEU A 47 -5.89 -3.86 -6.98
N ALA A 48 -6.67 -4.24 -8.00
CA ALA A 48 -7.89 -3.55 -8.38
C ALA A 48 -9.11 -3.97 -7.53
N SER A 49 -9.06 -5.15 -6.91
CA SER A 49 -10.20 -5.74 -6.19
C SER A 49 -10.03 -5.80 -4.67
N GLU A 50 -8.80 -5.86 -4.18
CA GLU A 50 -8.51 -6.00 -2.74
C GLU A 50 -8.43 -4.65 -2.02
N ASP A 51 -8.81 -4.66 -0.74
CA ASP A 51 -8.69 -3.48 0.14
C ASP A 51 -7.25 -3.34 0.65
N LEU A 52 -6.45 -2.57 -0.09
CA LEU A 52 -5.04 -2.34 0.21
C LEU A 52 -4.79 -1.48 1.45
N GLN A 53 -5.81 -0.84 2.03
CA GLN A 53 -5.65 -0.13 3.30
C GLN A 53 -5.48 -1.10 4.46
N ARG A 54 -6.08 -2.28 4.36
CA ARG A 54 -6.09 -3.30 5.43
C ARG A 54 -5.35 -4.56 5.06
N LYS A 55 -5.10 -4.80 3.77
CA LYS A 55 -4.45 -6.01 3.27
C LYS A 55 -3.22 -5.68 2.44
N ALA A 56 -2.17 -6.48 2.58
CA ALA A 56 -1.00 -6.41 1.70
C ALA A 56 -1.00 -7.60 0.74
N LEU A 57 -0.60 -7.37 -0.51
CA LEU A 57 -0.32 -8.43 -1.48
C LEU A 57 1.19 -8.65 -1.56
N THR A 58 1.61 -9.90 -1.69
CA THR A 58 3.02 -10.26 -1.87
C THR A 58 3.15 -11.46 -2.79
N THR A 59 4.14 -11.43 -3.67
CA THR A 59 4.62 -12.61 -4.42
C THR A 59 5.75 -13.33 -3.69
N GLU A 60 6.36 -12.67 -2.72
CA GLU A 60 7.40 -13.23 -1.86
C GLU A 60 6.79 -14.07 -0.73
N ASN A 61 7.54 -15.08 -0.29
CA ASN A 61 7.17 -15.90 0.85
C ASN A 61 7.51 -15.18 2.16
N ILE A 62 6.57 -14.37 2.64
CA ILE A 62 6.66 -13.68 3.93
C ILE A 62 6.01 -14.57 4.99
N SER A 63 6.73 -14.83 6.08
CA SER A 63 6.17 -15.54 7.23
C SER A 63 4.99 -14.74 7.81
N GLN A 64 3.79 -15.31 7.74
CA GLN A 64 2.58 -14.75 8.35
C GLN A 64 2.63 -14.94 9.86
N ASN A 65 3.35 -14.05 10.53
CA ASN A 65 3.37 -14.02 11.99
C ASN A 65 2.02 -13.47 12.47
N GLN A 66 1.34 -14.22 13.33
CA GLN A 66 0.15 -13.73 14.01
C GLN A 66 0.57 -12.81 15.15
N PHE A 67 0.29 -11.51 14.99
CA PHE A 67 0.54 -10.52 16.04
C PHE A 67 -0.74 -10.34 16.85
N ALA A 68 -0.69 -10.66 18.14
CA ALA A 68 -1.77 -10.34 19.06
C ALA A 68 -1.65 -8.88 19.50
N LEU A 69 -2.74 -8.12 19.44
CA LEU A 69 -2.79 -6.77 20.01
C LEU A 69 -2.67 -6.88 21.53
N ASP A 70 -1.55 -6.42 22.08
CA ASP A 70 -1.36 -6.36 23.54
C ASP A 70 -2.34 -5.33 24.13
N SER A 71 -3.22 -5.81 25.01
CA SER A 71 -4.25 -4.99 25.67
C SER A 71 -3.67 -3.91 26.59
N LEU A 72 -2.37 -3.95 26.89
CA LEU A 72 -1.68 -2.97 27.73
C LEU A 72 -1.11 -1.77 26.95
N LEU A 73 -1.12 -1.79 25.61
CA LEU A 73 -0.66 -0.67 24.79
C LEU A 73 -1.69 0.46 24.77
N LYS A 74 -1.54 1.42 25.70
CA LYS A 74 -2.19 2.73 25.61
C LYS A 74 -1.30 3.65 24.78
N PHE A 75 -1.74 4.01 23.58
CA PHE A 75 -1.16 5.15 22.86
C PHE A 75 -1.36 6.41 23.72
N ARG A 76 -0.26 6.97 24.20
CA ARG A 76 -0.22 8.20 25.00
C ARG A 76 -0.05 9.40 24.06
#